data_AF-A0A9Q1RFU8-F1
#
_entry.id   AF-A0A9Q1RFU8-F1
#
_cell.length_a   1.000
_cell.length_b   1.000
_cell.length_c   1.000
_cell.angle_alpha   90.00
_cell.angle_beta   90.00
_cell.angle_gamma   90.00
#
_symmetry.space_group_name_H-M   'P 1'
#
loop_
_entity.id
_entity.type
_entity.pdbx_description
1 polymer ?
#
loop_
_entity_poly.entity_id
_entity_poly.type
_entity_poly.pdbx_seq_one_letter_code
_entity_poly.pdbx_strand_id
1 'polypeptide(L)'
;MIYVHSKMRIVDDEYIIVGSANINQRSMDGARDSEIAIGAYQPHHLTTRQPARGQVHGFRMALLYEHMGMRGEELPGNGNEYFPDTKAKALGAKSDYLPPILTT
;
A
#
# COMPACT_ATOMS: atom_id res chain seq x y z
N MET A 1 -0.35 16.45 1.07
CA MET A 1 -0.39 14.97 1.02
C MET A 1 0.97 14.44 1.43
N ILE A 2 1.03 13.44 2.31
CA ILE A 2 2.24 12.63 2.49
C ILE A 2 2.23 11.60 1.34
N TYR A 3 3.26 11.62 0.48
CA TYR A 3 3.29 10.77 -0.70
C TYR A 3 3.64 9.32 -0.34
N VAL A 4 2.70 8.40 -0.56
CA VAL A 4 2.90 6.97 -0.29
C VAL A 4 3.62 6.34 -1.49
N HIS A 5 4.94 6.23 -1.39
CA HIS A 5 5.76 5.55 -2.40
C HIS A 5 5.99 4.06 -2.09
N SER A 6 5.50 3.57 -0.96
CA SER A 6 5.68 2.19 -0.50
C SER A 6 5.09 1.17 -1.47
N LYS A 7 5.81 0.06 -1.68
CA LYS A 7 5.30 -1.14 -2.34
C LYS A 7 5.52 -2.33 -1.41
N MET A 8 4.57 -2.48 -0.49
CA MET A 8 4.68 -3.41 0.63
C MET A 8 3.31 -3.98 0.96
N ARG A 9 3.29 -5.23 1.41
CA ARG A 9 2.10 -5.90 1.91
C ARG A 9 2.44 -6.75 3.13
N ILE A 10 1.65 -6.62 4.19
CA ILE A 10 1.67 -7.49 5.37
C ILE A 10 0.43 -8.38 5.32
N VAL A 11 0.59 -9.67 5.61
CA VAL A 11 -0.49 -10.65 5.70
C VAL A 11 -0.43 -11.32 7.07
N ASP A 12 -1.54 -11.25 7.80
CA ASP A 12 -1.79 -11.91 9.08
C ASP A 12 -0.70 -11.71 10.16
N ASP A 13 0.01 -10.59 10.11
CA ASP A 13 1.17 -10.26 10.97
C ASP A 13 2.35 -11.27 10.92
N GLU A 14 2.32 -12.24 10.01
CA GLU A 14 3.31 -13.32 9.94
C GLU A 14 4.17 -13.27 8.67
N TYR A 15 3.63 -12.72 7.58
CA TYR A 15 4.30 -12.64 6.29
C TYR A 15 4.32 -11.20 5.77
N ILE A 16 5.45 -10.79 5.20
CA ILE A 16 5.61 -9.48 4.58
C ILE A 16 6.28 -9.63 3.21
N ILE A 17 5.80 -8.85 2.24
CA ILE A 17 6.51 -8.58 0.98
C ILE A 17 6.93 -7.12 0.96
N VAL A 18 8.19 -6.86 0.62
CA VAL A 18 8.74 -5.52 0.38
C VAL A 18 9.50 -5.52 -0.95
N GLY A 19 9.29 -4.51 -1.78
CA GLY A 19 9.98 -4.43 -3.07
C GLY A 19 9.77 -3.12 -3.82
N SER A 20 9.97 -3.17 -5.13
CA SER A 20 9.77 -2.05 -6.06
C SER A 20 8.43 -2.10 -6.80
N ALA A 21 7.80 -3.28 -6.89
CA ALA A 21 6.61 -3.53 -7.71
C ALA A 21 5.33 -2.86 -7.19
N ASN A 22 4.73 -1.96 -7.97
CA ASN A 22 3.41 -1.41 -7.68
C ASN A 22 2.30 -2.45 -7.92
N ILE A 23 1.12 -2.25 -7.33
CA ILE A 23 -0.07 -3.06 -7.64
C ILE A 23 -0.72 -2.53 -8.93
N ASN A 24 -0.07 -2.80 -10.06
CA ASN A 24 -0.54 -2.40 -11.39
C ASN A 24 0.06 -3.34 -12.47
N GLN A 25 -0.41 -3.27 -13.71
CA GLN A 25 0.08 -4.14 -14.77
C GLN A 25 1.55 -3.83 -15.11
N ARG A 26 1.95 -2.56 -15.12
CA ARG A 26 3.34 -2.16 -15.40
C ARG A 26 4.37 -2.94 -14.56
N SER A 27 4.12 -3.09 -13.27
CA SER A 27 4.99 -3.80 -12.34
C SER A 27 4.70 -5.30 -12.27
N MET A 28 3.44 -5.73 -12.41
CA MET A 28 3.03 -7.15 -12.18
C MET A 28 3.07 -8.04 -13.43
N ASP A 29 3.24 -7.46 -14.62
CA ASP A 29 3.29 -8.19 -15.89
C ASP A 29 4.53 -9.07 -16.05
N GLY A 30 5.66 -8.63 -15.48
CA GLY A 30 6.95 -9.33 -15.55
C GLY A 30 7.73 -9.12 -16.86
N ALA A 31 7.09 -8.67 -17.95
CA ALA A 31 7.74 -8.34 -19.22
C ALA A 31 7.66 -6.84 -19.57
N ARG A 32 7.08 -6.01 -18.69
CA ARG A 32 7.09 -4.55 -18.78
C ARG A 32 8.26 -3.99 -17.98
N ASP A 33 8.03 -3.48 -16.78
CA ASP A 33 9.10 -2.96 -15.95
C ASP A 33 9.80 -4.12 -15.22
N SER A 34 11.12 -4.00 -15.06
CA SER A 34 11.89 -4.95 -14.25
C SER A 34 11.74 -4.60 -12.78
N GLU A 35 11.20 -5.53 -12.01
CA GLU A 35 10.92 -5.35 -10.58
C GLU A 35 11.63 -6.38 -9.72
N ILE A 36 11.85 -6.06 -8.45
CA ILE A 36 12.36 -7.00 -7.46
C ILE A 36 11.57 -6.85 -6.16
N ALA A 37 11.29 -7.97 -5.50
CA ALA A 37 10.67 -8.00 -4.19
C ALA A 37 11.19 -9.18 -3.38
N ILE A 38 11.20 -9.02 -2.05
CA ILE A 38 11.46 -10.10 -1.11
C ILE A 38 10.21 -10.39 -0.30
N GLY A 39 9.90 -11.68 -0.16
CA GLY A 39 8.89 -12.18 0.76
C GLY A 39 9.57 -12.88 1.94
N ALA A 40 9.15 -12.57 3.16
CA ALA A 40 9.75 -13.14 4.36
C ALA A 40 8.71 -13.40 5.45
N TYR A 41 8.97 -14.42 6.27
CA TYR A 41 8.24 -14.74 7.49
C TYR A 41 9.19 -15.29 8.56
N GLN A 42 8.74 -15.31 9.80
CA GLN A 42 9.48 -15.91 10.91
C GLN A 42 8.84 -17.26 11.29
N PRO A 43 9.53 -18.41 11.12
CA PRO A 43 8.94 -19.74 11.30
C PRO A 43 8.33 -19.99 12.68
N HIS A 44 8.84 -19.32 13.72
CA HIS A 44 8.36 -19.45 15.10
C HIS A 44 7.33 -18.38 15.51
N HIS A 45 6.88 -17.54 14.58
CA HIS A 45 5.90 -16.47 14.82
C HIS A 45 4.77 -16.53 13.79
N LEU A 46 4.16 -17.70 13.64
CA LEU A 46 3.02 -17.94 12.76
C LEU A 46 1.71 -17.92 13.53
N THR A 47 0.62 -17.58 12.83
CA THR A 47 -0.75 -17.44 13.35
C THR A 47 -1.46 -18.78 13.59
N THR A 48 -0.79 -19.91 13.32
CA THR A 48 -1.38 -21.27 13.34
C THR A 48 -2.03 -21.70 14.65
N ARG A 49 -1.51 -21.25 15.80
CA ARG A 49 -2.03 -21.62 17.14
C ARG A 49 -2.28 -20.44 18.05
N GLN A 50 -1.58 -19.34 17.80
CA GLN A 50 -1.63 -18.11 18.56
C GLN A 50 -1.36 -16.95 17.61
N PRO A 51 -1.83 -15.73 17.91
CA PRO A 51 -1.54 -14.56 17.08
C PRO A 51 -0.02 -14.37 16.88
N ALA A 52 0.39 -14.05 15.64
CA ALA A 52 1.76 -13.71 15.34
C ALA A 52 2.17 -12.42 16.06
N ARG A 53 3.23 -12.49 16.87
CA ARG A 53 3.80 -11.35 17.63
C ARG A 53 5.30 -11.16 17.35
N GLY A 54 5.70 -11.48 16.12
CA GLY A 54 7.06 -11.31 15.64
C GLY A 54 7.40 -9.88 15.20
N GLN A 55 8.48 -9.76 14.44
CA GLN A 55 8.96 -8.51 13.84
C GLN A 55 7.96 -7.93 12.83
N VAL A 56 7.28 -8.78 12.06
CA VAL A 56 6.25 -8.32 11.10
C VAL A 56 5.10 -7.62 11.84
N HIS A 57 4.59 -8.22 12.91
CA HIS A 57 3.61 -7.61 13.81
C HIS A 57 4.09 -6.27 14.37
N GLY A 58 5.31 -6.24 14.94
CA GLY A 58 5.88 -5.03 15.53
C GLY A 58 6.06 -3.90 14.51
N PHE A 59 6.52 -4.23 13.31
CA PHE A 59 6.67 -3.27 12.21
C PHE A 59 5.30 -2.72 11.78
N ARG A 60 4.28 -3.57 11.64
CA ARG A 60 2.91 -3.15 11.35
C ARG A 60 2.36 -2.19 12.42
N MET A 61 2.60 -2.49 13.70
CA MET A 61 2.23 -1.60 14.81
C MET A 61 2.93 -0.24 14.72
N ALA A 62 4.21 -0.22 14.38
CA ALA A 62 4.97 1.03 14.23
C ALA A 62 4.41 1.90 13.10
N LEU A 63 4.06 1.32 11.95
CA LEU A 63 3.41 2.05 10.85
C LEU A 63 2.05 2.60 11.28
N LEU A 64 1.23 1.79 11.95
CA LEU A 64 -0.07 2.24 12.45
C LEU A 64 0.08 3.41 13.44
N TYR A 65 1.06 3.32 14.33
CA TYR A 65 1.37 4.39 15.27
C TYR A 65 1.82 5.67 14.54
N GLU A 66 2.69 5.56 13.53
CA GLU A 66 3.12 6.69 12.70
C GLU A 66 1.94 7.38 11.99
N HIS A 67 1.05 6.59 11.38
CA HIS A 67 0.01 7.12 10.48
C HIS A 67 -1.25 7.58 11.20
N MET A 68 -1.59 6.99 12.35
CA MET A 68 -2.79 7.36 13.11
C MET A 68 -2.47 8.25 14.32
N GLY A 69 -1.20 8.31 14.77
CA GLY A 69 -0.84 8.93 16.04
C GLY A 69 -1.61 8.33 17.23
N MET A 70 -1.56 9.00 18.38
CA MET A 70 -2.43 8.72 19.55
C MET A 70 -3.70 9.58 19.58
N ARG A 71 -3.92 10.46 18.60
CA ARG A 71 -5.08 11.36 18.57
C ARG A 71 -6.05 10.89 17.51
N GLY A 72 -7.21 10.41 17.97
CA GLY A 72 -8.38 10.23 17.13
C GLY A 72 -8.86 11.59 16.65
N GLU A 73 -8.31 12.07 15.54
CA GLU A 73 -8.95 13.12 14.77
C GLU A 73 -9.86 12.44 13.74
N GLU A 74 -11.14 12.81 13.78
CA GLU A 74 -12.09 12.41 12.74
C GLU A 74 -11.62 12.97 11.40
N LEU A 75 -11.41 12.09 10.43
CA LEU A 75 -11.18 12.50 9.05
C LEU A 75 -12.39 13.31 8.58
N PRO A 76 -12.19 14.50 7.97
CA PRO A 76 -13.31 15.28 7.47
C PRO A 76 -14.13 14.45 6.48
N GLY A 77 -15.41 14.30 6.82
CA GLY A 77 -16.38 13.51 6.07
C GLY A 77 -16.83 14.14 4.76
N ASN A 78 -17.42 13.28 3.94
CA ASN A 78 -17.96 13.43 2.58
C ASN A 78 -16.90 13.60 1.47
N GLY A 79 -16.97 12.66 0.50
CA GLY A 79 -16.09 12.65 -0.67
C GLY A 79 -16.31 13.88 -1.54
N ASN A 80 -15.32 14.75 -1.59
CA ASN A 80 -15.30 15.88 -2.51
C ASN A 80 -15.06 15.38 -3.95
N GLU A 81 -15.73 15.98 -4.94
CA GLU A 81 -15.51 15.66 -6.36
C GLU A 81 -14.04 15.88 -6.76
N TYR A 82 -13.38 16.87 -6.13
CA TYR A 82 -12.00 17.27 -6.39
C TYR A 82 -11.12 17.07 -5.16
N PHE A 83 -9.82 16.82 -5.36
CA PHE A 83 -8.87 16.88 -4.25
C PHE A 83 -8.81 18.31 -3.66
N PRO A 84 -8.64 18.46 -2.33
CA PRO A 84 -8.50 19.77 -1.69
C PRO A 84 -7.47 20.64 -2.41
N ASP A 85 -7.78 21.92 -2.57
CA ASP A 85 -6.93 22.92 -3.23
C ASP A 85 -6.62 22.65 -4.71
N THR A 86 -7.37 21.75 -5.38
CA THR A 86 -7.19 21.42 -6.79
C THR A 86 -8.48 21.48 -7.61
N LYS A 87 -8.33 21.40 -8.94
CA LYS A 87 -9.41 21.08 -9.90
C LYS A 87 -9.30 19.65 -10.44
N ALA A 88 -8.52 18.79 -9.78
CA ALA A 88 -8.32 17.41 -10.20
C ALA A 88 -9.40 16.51 -9.57
N LYS A 89 -10.13 15.76 -10.39
CA LYS A 89 -11.22 14.89 -9.94
C LYS A 89 -10.67 13.71 -9.13
N ALA A 90 -11.25 13.45 -7.96
CA ALA A 90 -10.85 12.36 -7.07
C ALA A 90 -11.05 10.97 -7.70
N LEU A 91 -12.13 10.81 -8.49
CA LEU A 91 -12.45 9.56 -9.21
C LEU A 91 -11.61 9.38 -10.50
N GLY A 92 -10.77 10.35 -10.85
CA GLY A 92 -10.03 10.37 -12.11
C GLY A 92 -10.92 10.62 -13.34
N ALA A 93 -10.33 10.44 -14.52
CA ALA A 93 -11.00 10.50 -15.80
C ALA A 93 -10.30 9.57 -16.80
N LYS A 94 -11.07 8.91 -17.66
CA LYS A 94 -10.50 8.11 -18.75
C LYS A 94 -9.85 9.04 -19.77
N SER A 95 -8.66 8.68 -20.25
CA SER A 95 -8.01 9.39 -21.34
C SER A 95 -8.51 8.87 -22.68
N ASP A 96 -8.81 9.78 -23.61
CA ASP A 96 -9.07 9.46 -25.02
C ASP A 96 -7.77 9.40 -25.85
N TYR A 97 -6.64 9.81 -25.27
CA TYR A 97 -5.36 9.93 -25.96
C TYR A 97 -4.33 8.89 -25.48
N LEU A 98 -4.31 8.57 -24.18
CA LEU A 98 -3.34 7.65 -23.60
C LEU A 98 -3.86 6.21 -23.64
N PRO A 99 -3.21 5.30 -24.38
CA PRO A 99 -3.60 3.91 -24.39
C PRO A 99 -3.32 3.23 -23.03
N PRO A 100 -4.13 2.23 -22.62
CA PRO A 100 -3.99 1.57 -21.33
C PRO A 100 -2.59 1.00 -21.06
N ILE A 101 -1.88 0.54 -22.10
CA ILE A 101 -0.49 0.04 -22.01
C ILE A 101 0.45 1.03 -21.28
N LEU A 102 0.19 2.33 -21.34
CA LEU A 102 0.98 3.36 -20.67
C LEU A 102 0.50 3.70 -19.25
N THR A 103 -0.75 3.40 -18.91
CA THR A 103 -1.40 3.88 -17.66
C THR A 103 -1.83 2.77 -16.71
N THR A 104 -1.84 1.51 -17.17
CA THR A 104 -2.08 0.31 -16.35
C THR A 104 -0.80 -0.26 -15.79
#